data_AF-A0A662KEV0-F1
#
_entry.id   AF-A0A662KEV0-F1
#
_cell.length_a   1.000
_cell.length_b   1.000
_cell.length_c   1.000
_cell.angle_alpha   90.00
_cell.angle_beta   90.00
_cell.angle_gamma   90.00
#
_symmetry.space_group_name_H-M   'P 1'
#
loop_
_entity.id
_entity.type
_entity.pdbx_description
1 polymer ?
#
loop_
_entity_poly.entity_id
_entity_poly.type
_entity_poly.pdbx_seq_one_letter_code
_entity_poly.pdbx_strand_id
1 'polypeptide(L)' 'MTMGKRESEGFPSVRKSLDLFRKAQRLIPGGTQLLSRRPVRFAHGVSPIFAQRAKGARFWDIDGN' A
#
# COMPACT_ATOMS: atom_id res chain seq x y z
N MET A 1 26.58 -4.22 11.84
CA MET A 1 26.39 -5.15 10.70
C MET A 1 25.22 -4.66 9.87
N THR A 2 25.54 -4.01 8.77
CA THR A 2 24.61 -3.32 7.88
C THR A 2 23.94 -4.34 6.98
N MET A 3 22.66 -4.66 7.21
CA MET A 3 21.89 -5.42 6.22
C MET A 3 21.26 -4.42 5.25
N GLY A 4 22.01 -4.09 4.19
CA GLY A 4 21.50 -3.34 3.06
C GLY A 4 20.27 -4.05 2.51
N LYS A 5 19.12 -3.38 2.51
CA LYS A 5 17.93 -3.87 1.82
C LYS A 5 18.27 -3.93 0.34
N ARG A 6 18.43 -5.15 -0.19
CA ARG A 6 18.32 -5.40 -1.63
C ARG A 6 16.96 -4.87 -2.05
N GLU A 7 16.95 -3.77 -2.81
CA GLU A 7 15.77 -3.40 -3.58
C GLU A 7 15.46 -4.58 -4.50
N SER A 8 14.25 -5.11 -4.38
CA SER A 8 13.78 -6.22 -5.19
C SER A 8 13.63 -5.75 -6.64
N GLU A 9 14.60 -6.08 -7.50
CA GLU A 9 14.45 -5.99 -8.94
C GLU A 9 13.26 -6.87 -9.37
N GLY A 10 12.09 -6.26 -9.61
CA GLY A 10 10.95 -6.95 -10.19
C GLY A 10 9.55 -6.49 -9.78
N PHE A 11 9.39 -5.80 -8.64
CA PHE A 11 8.05 -5.36 -8.16
C PHE A 11 7.96 -3.84 -7.97
N PRO A 12 6.81 -3.22 -8.33
CA PRO A 12 6.56 -1.82 -8.04
C PRO A 12 6.55 -1.54 -6.52
N SER A 13 7.00 -0.34 -6.12
CA SER A 13 7.10 0.04 -4.71
C SER A 13 5.71 0.28 -4.10
N VAL A 14 5.51 -0.13 -2.84
CA VAL A 14 4.30 0.18 -2.05
C VAL A 14 4.62 0.86 -0.72
N ARG A 15 5.77 1.55 -0.66
CA ARG A 15 6.30 2.14 0.58
C ARG A 15 5.37 3.23 1.15
N LYS A 16 4.93 4.17 0.31
CA LYS A 16 4.01 5.25 0.71
C LYS A 16 2.66 4.68 1.13
N SER A 17 2.18 3.64 0.44
CA SER A 17 1.00 2.87 0.85
C SER A 17 1.13 2.29 2.26
N LEU A 18 2.24 1.65 2.58
CA LEU A 18 2.48 1.09 3.91
C LEU A 18 2.61 2.17 4.98
N ASP A 19 3.31 3.26 4.70
CA ASP A 19 3.49 4.38 5.63
C ASP A 19 2.16 5.07 5.95
N LEU A 20 1.33 5.32 4.92
CA LEU A 20 0.00 5.88 5.11
C LEU A 20 -0.93 4.91 5.84
N PHE A 21 -0.81 3.60 5.60
CA PHE A 21 -1.63 2.61 6.30
C PHE A 21 -1.30 2.56 7.79
N ARG A 22 -0.01 2.66 8.17
CA ARG A 22 0.38 2.78 9.58
C ARG A 22 -0.20 4.02 10.24
N LYS A 23 -0.29 5.14 9.53
CA LYS A 23 -0.98 6.35 10.01
C LYS A 23 -2.49 6.08 10.16
N ALA A 24 -3.12 5.48 9.15
CA ALA A 24 -4.55 5.20 9.14
C ALA A 24 -4.97 4.29 10.31
N GLN A 25 -4.17 3.27 10.67
CA GLN A 25 -4.46 2.39 11.81
C GLN A 25 -4.55 3.12 13.16
N ARG A 26 -3.90 4.29 13.30
CA ARG A 26 -3.98 5.10 14.53
C ARG A 26 -5.24 5.96 14.62
N LEU A 27 -5.93 6.15 13.49
CA LEU A 27 -7.04 7.10 13.34
C LEU A 27 -8.36 6.40 13.02
N ILE A 28 -8.30 5.29 12.29
CA ILE A 28 -9.44 4.55 11.78
C ILE A 28 -9.33 3.12 12.34
N PRO A 29 -10.34 2.62 13.07
CA PRO A 29 -10.35 1.24 13.54
C PRO A 29 -10.15 0.24 12.37
N GLY A 30 -9.04 -0.49 12.39
CA GLY A 30 -8.66 -1.41 11.31
C GLY A 30 -8.10 -0.75 10.04
N GLY A 31 -7.81 0.56 10.07
CA GLY A 31 -7.10 1.31 9.03
C GLY A 31 -7.87 1.56 7.73
N THR A 32 -9.15 1.19 7.68
CA THR A 32 -10.05 1.38 6.53
C THR A 32 -11.51 1.37 6.99
N GLN A 33 -12.40 1.95 6.18
CA GLN A 33 -13.84 2.02 6.48
C GLN A 33 -14.56 0.67 6.28
N LEU A 34 -14.10 -0.16 5.33
CA LEU A 34 -14.79 -1.40 4.96
C LEU A 34 -13.92 -2.62 5.27
N LEU A 35 -14.52 -3.63 5.91
CA LEU A 35 -13.82 -4.88 6.25
C LEU A 35 -13.25 -5.57 5.00
N SER A 36 -13.96 -5.51 3.86
CA SER A 36 -13.53 -6.07 2.57
C SER A 36 -12.32 -5.37 1.96
N ARG A 37 -11.99 -4.16 2.42
CA ARG A 37 -10.86 -3.35 1.93
C ARG A 37 -9.65 -3.40 2.87
N ARG A 38 -9.63 -4.28 3.87
CA ARG A 38 -8.47 -4.43 4.75
C ARG A 38 -7.29 -5.03 3.98
N PRO A 39 -6.14 -4.35 3.91
CA PRO A 39 -5.00 -4.81 3.09
C PRO A 39 -4.31 -6.04 3.68
N VAL A 40 -4.50 -6.32 4.97
CA VAL A 40 -3.89 -7.46 5.68
C VAL A 40 -4.45 -8.84 5.31
N ARG A 41 -5.51 -8.91 4.48
CA ARG A 41 -6.19 -10.19 4.20
C ARG A 41 -5.55 -11.02 3.09
N PHE A 42 -4.92 -10.40 2.09
CA PHE A 42 -4.49 -11.11 0.87
C PHE A 42 -3.05 -10.79 0.43
N ALA A 43 -2.72 -9.53 0.18
CA ALA A 43 -1.47 -9.14 -0.49
C ALA A 43 -0.76 -7.95 0.21
N HIS A 44 -0.68 -8.01 1.54
CA HIS A 44 -0.10 -6.94 2.34
C HIS A 44 1.40 -6.76 2.05
N GLY A 45 1.80 -5.53 1.72
CA GLY A 45 3.19 -5.21 1.40
C GLY A 45 3.62 -5.51 -0.05
N VAL A 46 2.69 -5.96 -0.89
CA VAL A 46 2.91 -6.17 -2.33
C VAL A 46 1.89 -5.39 -3.16
N SER A 47 0.60 -5.49 -2.81
CA SER A 47 -0.46 -4.76 -3.50
C SER A 47 -0.63 -3.35 -2.94
N PRO A 48 -0.87 -2.33 -3.80
CA PRO A 48 -1.11 -0.99 -3.32
C PRO A 48 -2.36 -0.90 -2.45
N ILE A 49 -2.25 -0.15 -1.35
CA ILE A 49 -3.32 -0.01 -0.36
C ILE A 49 -4.22 1.18 -0.72
N PHE A 50 -3.65 2.24 -1.30
CA PHE A 50 -4.36 3.49 -1.58
C PHE A 50 -4.17 3.92 -3.04
N ALA A 51 -5.30 4.14 -3.72
CA ALA A 51 -5.32 4.75 -5.05
C ALA A 51 -5.28 6.28 -4.93
N GLN A 52 -4.56 6.95 -5.85
CA GLN A 52 -4.53 8.42 -5.95
C GLN A 52 -5.49 8.94 -7.04
N ARG A 53 -5.53 8.27 -8.20
CA ARG A 53 -6.34 8.70 -9.36
C ARG A 53 -6.69 7.52 -10.25
N ALA A 54 -7.73 7.68 -11.07
CA ALA A 54 -8.13 6.69 -12.06
C ALA A 54 -8.58 7.35 -13.37
N LYS A 55 -8.40 6.65 -14.50
CA LYS A 55 -8.90 7.03 -15.82
C LYS A 55 -9.26 5.77 -16.61
N GLY A 56 -10.54 5.63 -16.95
CA GLY A 56 -11.05 4.43 -17.62
C GLY A 56 -10.78 3.17 -16.79
N ALA A 57 -10.17 2.16 -17.42
CA ALA A 57 -9.82 0.88 -16.78
C ALA A 57 -8.46 0.89 -16.05
N ARG A 58 -7.83 2.06 -15.86
CA ARG A 58 -6.52 2.18 -15.17
C ARG A 58 -6.62 3.07 -13.95
N PHE A 59 -5.83 2.76 -12.93
CA PHE A 59 -5.63 3.61 -11.76
C PHE A 59 -4.14 3.73 -11.45
N TRP A 60 -3.80 4.78 -10.72
CA TRP A 60 -2.48 5.01 -10.18
C TRP A 60 -2.59 5.08 -8.67
N ASP A 61 -1.69 4.39 -7.98
CA ASP A 61 -1.61 4.44 -6.54
C ASP A 61 -0.83 5.65 -6.04
N ILE A 62 -0.75 5.79 -4.71
CA ILE A 62 0.01 6.89 -4.10
C ILE A 62 1.52 6.72 -4.20
N ASP A 63 2.00 5.53 -4.56
CA ASP A 63 3.39 5.21 -4.83
C ASP A 63 3.81 5.64 -6.24
N GLY A 64 2.85 5.77 -7.16
CA GLY A 64 3.03 6.22 -8.54
C GLY A 64 3.03 5.09 -9.57
N ASN A 65 2.60 3.88 -9.18
CA ASN A 65 2.49 2.72 -10.07
C ASN A 65 1.29 2.84 -11.02
#